data_AF-J9EX47-F1
#
_entry.id   AF-J9EX47-F1
#
_cell.length_a   1.000
_cell.length_b   1.000
_cell.length_c   1.000
_cell.angle_alpha   90.00
_cell.angle_beta   90.00
_cell.angle_gamma   90.00
#
_symmetry.space_group_name_H-M   'P 1'
#
loop_
_entity.id
_entity.type
_entity.pdbx_description
1 polymer ?
#
loop_
_entity_poly.entity_id
_entity_poly.type
_entity_poly.pdbx_seq_one_letter_code
_entity_poly.pdbx_strand_id
1 'polypeptide(L)'
;MEYVLEMQLENEPQLAAIHYCTKIDPESLETGTILRNIAWQLVNRFPNLVIPKLASVTFLTHQNSALHHFLIKPLQSLPVPKVLSFILIDGIQKEIIPLINQPDEIKDKERERVKEKEY
;
A
#
# COMPACT_ATOMS: atom_id res chain seq x y z
N MET A 1 -21.01 8.35 -16.76
CA MET A 1 -21.00 9.26 -15.59
C MET A 1 -19.91 8.87 -14.58
N GLU A 2 -19.27 7.69 -14.70
CA GLU A 2 -18.09 7.30 -13.89
C GLU A 2 -16.81 8.10 -14.22
N TYR A 3 -16.51 8.33 -15.50
CA TYR A 3 -15.30 9.07 -15.94
C TYR A 3 -15.11 10.48 -15.35
N VAL A 4 -16.18 11.13 -14.89
CA VAL A 4 -16.09 12.49 -14.33
C VAL A 4 -15.50 12.47 -12.93
N LEU A 5 -15.80 11.43 -12.14
CA LEU A 5 -15.27 11.28 -10.77
C LEU A 5 -13.79 10.88 -10.78
N GLU A 6 -13.39 9.99 -11.69
CA GLU A 6 -11.99 9.59 -11.87
C GLU A 6 -11.11 10.81 -12.22
N MET A 7 -11.49 11.58 -13.24
CA MET A 7 -10.75 12.78 -13.64
C MET A 7 -10.72 13.85 -12.54
N GLN A 8 -11.74 13.94 -11.68
CA GLN A 8 -11.75 14.89 -10.57
C GLN A 8 -10.78 14.45 -9.46
N LEU A 9 -10.77 13.17 -9.11
CA LEU A 9 -9.90 12.61 -8.07
C LEU A 9 -8.42 12.62 -8.49
N GLU A 10 -8.13 12.42 -9.78
CA GLU A 10 -6.78 12.50 -10.35
C GLU A 10 -6.11 13.87 -10.16
N ASN A 11 -6.92 14.93 -10.17
CA ASN A 11 -6.43 16.31 -10.06
C ASN A 11 -6.33 16.80 -8.61
N GLU A 12 -6.73 15.98 -7.63
CA GLU A 12 -6.68 16.36 -6.22
C GLU A 12 -5.23 16.42 -5.73
N PRO A 13 -4.80 17.52 -5.09
CA PRO A 13 -3.44 17.63 -4.56
C PRO A 13 -3.18 16.60 -3.46
N GLN A 14 -4.22 16.02 -2.86
CA GLN A 14 -4.15 15.00 -1.82
C GLN A 14 -3.93 13.58 -2.37
N LEU A 15 -4.02 13.38 -3.69
CA LEU A 15 -3.78 12.07 -4.32
C LEU A 15 -2.30 11.70 -4.28
N ALA A 16 -1.93 10.76 -3.40
CA ALA A 16 -0.54 10.34 -3.22
C ALA A 16 -0.05 9.34 -4.26
N ALA A 17 -0.93 8.46 -4.71
CA ALA A 17 -0.63 7.48 -5.74
C ALA A 17 -1.91 6.98 -6.41
N ILE A 18 -1.80 6.55 -7.67
CA ILE A 18 -2.91 6.00 -8.44
C ILE A 18 -2.53 4.73 -9.20
N HIS A 19 -3.43 3.76 -9.27
CA HIS A 19 -3.26 2.55 -10.06
C HIS A 19 -4.57 2.09 -10.68
N TYR A 20 -4.55 1.73 -11.97
CA TYR A 20 -5.71 1.18 -12.67
C TYR A 20 -5.49 -0.29 -12.98
N CYS A 21 -6.32 -1.13 -12.39
CA CYS A 21 -6.36 -2.56 -12.63
C CYS A 21 -7.21 -2.82 -13.89
N THR A 22 -6.58 -2.98 -15.04
CA THR A 22 -7.30 -3.19 -16.32
C THR A 22 -7.15 -4.61 -16.83
N LYS A 23 -8.19 -5.16 -17.45
CA LYS A 23 -8.11 -6.49 -18.09
C LYS A 23 -7.31 -6.49 -19.39
N ILE A 24 -7.05 -5.30 -19.95
CA ILE A 24 -6.26 -5.12 -21.18
C ILE A 24 -4.78 -5.38 -20.87
N ASP A 25 -4.34 -5.01 -19.67
CA ASP A 25 -3.00 -5.29 -19.15
C ASP A 25 -3.08 -6.22 -17.94
N PRO A 26 -2.99 -7.55 -18.13
CA PRO A 26 -3.14 -8.51 -17.04
C PRO A 26 -2.08 -8.35 -15.94
N GLU A 27 -0.91 -7.78 -16.25
CA GLU A 27 0.14 -7.51 -15.25
C GLU A 27 -0.30 -6.43 -14.24
N SER A 28 -1.20 -5.53 -14.63
CA SER A 28 -1.79 -4.50 -13.74
C SER A 28 -2.67 -5.10 -12.63
N LEU A 29 -3.10 -6.35 -12.80
CA LEU A 29 -3.88 -7.09 -11.79
C LEU A 29 -2.99 -7.74 -10.73
N GLU A 30 -1.68 -7.83 -10.98
CA GLU A 30 -0.75 -8.48 -10.06
C GLU A 30 -0.46 -7.57 -8.87
N THR A 31 -0.67 -8.08 -7.65
CA THR A 31 -0.35 -7.40 -6.39
C THR A 31 1.07 -6.82 -6.38
N GLY A 32 2.05 -7.53 -6.95
CA GLY A 32 3.42 -7.04 -7.03
C GLY A 32 3.57 -5.78 -7.91
N THR A 33 2.84 -5.73 -9.02
CA THR A 33 2.83 -4.59 -9.95
C THR A 33 2.12 -3.39 -9.34
N ILE A 34 0.95 -3.60 -8.74
CA ILE A 34 0.19 -2.56 -8.03
C ILE A 34 1.08 -1.87 -7.00
N LEU A 35 1.76 -2.67 -6.16
CA LEU A 35 2.55 -2.15 -5.05
C LEU A 35 3.85 -1.49 -5.49
N ARG A 36 4.48 -1.99 -6.56
CA ARG A 36 5.64 -1.31 -7.17
C ARG A 36 5.26 0.05 -7.74
N ASN A 37 4.12 0.12 -8.44
CA ASN A 37 3.64 1.37 -9.01
C ASN A 37 3.34 2.40 -7.92
N ILE A 38 2.57 2.00 -6.90
CA ILE A 38 2.28 2.84 -5.73
C ILE A 38 3.57 3.28 -5.04
N ALA A 39 4.50 2.36 -4.76
CA ALA A 39 5.78 2.68 -4.12
C ALA A 39 6.57 3.74 -4.91
N TRP A 40 6.62 3.60 -6.24
CA TRP A 40 7.33 4.54 -7.11
C TRP A 40 6.73 5.95 -7.04
N GLN A 41 5.41 6.07 -7.11
CA GLN A 41 4.72 7.36 -6.98
C GLN A 41 4.93 7.99 -5.60
N LEU A 42 4.88 7.19 -4.53
CA LEU A 42 5.11 7.67 -3.17
C LEU A 42 6.53 8.20 -2.98
N VAL A 43 7.56 7.50 -3.49
CA VAL A 43 8.96 7.97 -3.41
C VAL A 43 9.15 9.28 -4.19
N ASN A 44 8.49 9.44 -5.34
CA ASN A 44 8.54 10.68 -6.11
C ASN A 44 7.84 11.85 -5.39
N ARG A 45 6.80 11.56 -4.61
CA ARG A 45 6.03 12.57 -3.88
C ARG A 45 6.66 12.95 -2.54
N PHE A 46 7.27 12.00 -1.84
CA PHE A 46 7.87 12.19 -0.53
C PHE A 46 9.40 12.07 -0.65
N PRO A 47 10.16 13.18 -0.73
CA PRO A 47 11.59 13.14 -1.04
C PRO A 47 12.46 12.41 0.00
N ASN A 48 11.96 12.27 1.23
CA ASN A 48 12.63 11.54 2.31
C ASN A 48 12.15 10.10 2.48
N LEU A 49 11.21 9.65 1.64
CA LEU A 49 10.69 8.29 1.69
C LEU A 49 11.64 7.36 0.94
N VAL A 50 12.16 6.37 1.66
CA VAL A 50 12.98 5.31 1.08
C VAL A 50 12.21 4.00 1.18
N ILE A 51 11.76 3.49 0.04
CA ILE A 51 11.12 2.18 -0.04
C ILE A 51 12.16 1.15 -0.55
N PRO A 52 12.38 0.04 0.19
CA PRO A 52 13.29 -1.00 -0.25
C PRO A 52 12.78 -1.67 -1.54
N LYS A 53 13.72 -2.05 -2.43
CA LYS A 53 13.37 -2.72 -3.69
C LYS A 53 12.68 -4.05 -3.40
N LEU A 54 11.53 -4.25 -4.03
CA LEU A 54 10.67 -5.38 -3.76
C LEU A 54 10.92 -6.53 -4.77
N ALA A 55 11.62 -7.57 -4.31
CA ALA A 55 11.88 -8.77 -5.10
C ALA A 55 10.62 -9.64 -5.24
N SER A 56 10.36 -10.18 -6.43
CA SER A 56 9.14 -10.96 -6.73
C SER A 56 8.98 -12.19 -5.82
N VAL A 57 10.08 -12.82 -5.40
CA VAL A 57 10.07 -14.01 -4.52
C VAL A 57 9.53 -13.69 -3.12
N THR A 58 9.74 -12.46 -2.64
CA THR A 58 9.28 -12.04 -1.31
C THR A 58 7.76 -11.89 -1.26
N PHE A 59 7.12 -11.53 -2.38
CA PHE A 59 5.65 -11.53 -2.46
C PHE A 59 5.07 -12.94 -2.38
N LEU A 60 5.63 -13.89 -3.10
CA LEU A 60 5.05 -15.24 -3.21
C LEU A 60 4.98 -15.98 -1.87
N THR A 61 5.90 -15.70 -0.96
CA THR A 61 6.03 -16.44 0.30
C THR A 61 5.37 -15.75 1.49
N HIS A 62 5.20 -14.42 1.44
CA HIS A 62 4.90 -13.61 2.62
C HIS A 62 4.13 -12.32 2.29
N GLN A 63 3.06 -12.39 1.49
CA GLN A 63 2.35 -11.22 0.94
C GLN A 63 1.99 -10.15 1.99
N ASN A 64 1.38 -10.54 3.12
CA ASN A 64 0.95 -9.61 4.17
C ASN A 64 2.13 -8.93 4.89
N SER A 65 3.12 -9.72 5.31
CA SER A 65 4.27 -9.15 6.01
C SER A 65 5.16 -8.35 5.06
N ALA A 66 5.23 -8.71 3.77
CA ALA A 66 5.89 -7.92 2.75
C ALA A 66 5.22 -6.53 2.65
N LEU A 67 3.92 -6.45 2.43
CA LEU A 67 3.20 -5.18 2.37
C LEU A 67 3.48 -4.24 3.55
N HIS A 68 3.38 -4.77 4.76
CA HIS A 68 3.62 -4.00 5.96
C HIS A 68 5.08 -3.49 6.05
N HIS A 69 6.06 -4.32 5.71
CA HIS A 69 7.48 -3.95 5.81
C HIS A 69 7.96 -3.07 4.65
N PHE A 70 7.40 -3.24 3.45
CA PHE A 70 7.84 -2.53 2.26
C PHE A 70 7.13 -1.19 2.05
N LEU A 71 5.87 -1.04 2.50
CA LEU A 71 5.10 0.18 2.27
C LEU A 71 4.70 0.87 3.58
N ILE A 72 4.09 0.14 4.51
CA ILE A 72 3.53 0.76 5.72
C ILE A 72 4.63 1.30 6.64
N LYS A 73 5.64 0.49 6.99
CA LYS A 73 6.74 0.92 7.86
C LYS A 73 7.52 2.13 7.31
N PRO A 74 7.91 2.17 6.02
CA PRO A 74 8.53 3.35 5.44
C PRO A 74 7.64 4.59 5.51
N LEU A 75 6.34 4.46 5.22
CA LEU A 75 5.41 5.59 5.32
C LEU A 75 5.24 6.09 6.77
N GLN A 76 5.23 5.19 7.75
CA GLN A 76 5.18 5.55 9.17
C GLN A 76 6.45 6.24 9.67
N SER A 77 7.58 6.09 8.99
CA SER A 77 8.82 6.80 9.33
C SER A 77 8.78 8.28 8.93
N LEU A 78 7.82 8.68 8.09
CA LEU A 78 7.65 10.08 7.70
C LEU A 78 7.08 10.90 8.86
N PRO A 79 7.40 12.21 8.92
CA PRO A 79 6.75 13.10 9.86
C PRO A 79 5.23 13.12 9.61
N VAL A 80 4.45 13.27 10.68
CA VAL A 80 2.99 13.30 10.60
C VAL A 80 2.56 14.39 9.61
N PRO A 81 1.86 14.03 8.52
CA PRO A 81 1.51 14.98 7.49
C PRO A 81 0.46 15.97 8.02
N LYS A 82 0.57 17.24 7.61
CA LYS A 82 -0.40 18.29 7.98
C LYS A 82 -1.74 18.14 7.26
N VAL A 83 -1.73 17.42 6.13
CA VAL A 83 -2.89 17.19 5.27
C VAL A 83 -2.96 15.69 5.00
N LEU A 84 -4.16 15.13 5.11
CA LEU A 84 -4.39 13.73 4.76
C LEU A 84 -4.18 13.54 3.26
N SER A 85 -3.56 12.43 2.89
CA SER A 85 -3.41 12.03 1.50
C SER A 85 -4.05 10.66 1.30
N PHE A 86 -4.47 10.37 0.08
CA PHE A 86 -5.13 9.11 -0.24
C PHE A 86 -4.49 8.44 -1.45
N ILE A 87 -4.75 7.14 -1.62
CA ILE A 87 -4.31 6.34 -2.77
C ILE A 87 -5.58 5.88 -3.48
N LEU A 88 -5.61 6.04 -4.80
CA LEU A 88 -6.72 5.56 -5.64
C LEU A 88 -6.29 4.27 -6.34
N ILE A 89 -7.04 3.20 -6.15
CA ILE A 89 -6.85 1.95 -6.88
C ILE A 89 -8.18 1.61 -7.53
N ASP A 90 -8.22 1.75 -8.85
CA ASP A 90 -9.40 1.41 -9.64
C ASP A 90 -9.33 -0.04 -10.13
N GLY A 91 -10.48 -0.69 -10.26
CA GLY A 91 -10.62 -2.05 -10.79
C GLY A 91 -10.08 -3.18 -9.89
N ILE A 92 -9.90 -2.91 -8.59
CA ILE A 92 -9.28 -3.89 -7.68
C ILE A 92 -10.09 -5.19 -7.59
N GLN A 93 -9.40 -6.33 -7.69
CA GLN A 93 -10.04 -7.63 -7.46
C GLN A 93 -10.24 -7.87 -5.95
N LYS A 94 -11.32 -8.58 -5.59
CA LYS A 94 -11.75 -8.75 -4.18
C LYS A 94 -10.69 -9.41 -3.31
N GLU A 95 -9.78 -10.17 -3.90
CA GLU A 95 -8.70 -10.91 -3.26
C GLU A 95 -7.59 -9.99 -2.73
N ILE A 96 -7.48 -8.77 -3.24
CA ILE A 96 -6.43 -7.80 -2.86
C ILE A 96 -6.93 -6.87 -1.74
N ILE A 97 -8.26 -6.71 -1.60
CA ILE A 97 -8.88 -5.85 -0.58
C ILE A 97 -8.44 -6.21 0.85
N PRO A 98 -8.38 -7.50 1.27
CA PRO A 98 -7.91 -7.86 2.61
C PRO A 98 -6.46 -7.48 2.87
N LEU A 99 -5.61 -7.47 1.84
CA LEU A 99 -4.20 -7.10 1.96
C LEU A 99 -4.00 -5.61 2.29
N ILE A 100 -4.93 -4.77 1.84
CA ILE A 100 -4.91 -3.31 2.00
C ILE A 100 -5.67 -2.88 3.27
N ASN A 101 -6.76 -3.59 3.60
CA ASN A 101 -7.64 -3.29 4.71
C ASN A 101 -7.23 -3.94 6.05
N GLN A 102 -5.96 -4.32 6.23
CA GLN A 102 -5.44 -4.71 7.54
C GLN A 102 -4.60 -3.60 8.20
N PRO A 103 -5.21 -2.49 8.67
CA PRO A 103 -4.63 -1.76 9.77
C PRO A 103 -4.91 -2.55 11.07
N ASP A 104 -3.85 -2.92 11.79
CA ASP A 104 -3.87 -3.24 13.22
C ASP A 104 -4.10 -4.67 13.76
N GLU A 105 -4.17 -5.76 12.97
CA GLU A 105 -4.12 -7.12 13.58
C GLU A 105 -2.74 -7.49 14.19
N ILE A 106 -1.70 -6.70 13.92
CA ILE A 106 -0.34 -6.94 14.45
C ILE A 106 -0.18 -6.40 15.89
N LYS A 107 -1.00 -5.44 16.32
CA LYS A 107 -0.86 -4.85 17.67
C LYS A 107 -1.31 -5.78 18.80
N ASP A 108 -2.18 -6.74 18.52
CA ASP A 108 -2.71 -7.64 19.56
C ASP A 108 -1.80 -8.86 19.79
N LYS A 109 -1.12 -9.37 18.75
CA LYS A 109 -0.25 -10.56 18.88
C LYS A 109 1.09 -10.28 19.55
N GLU A 110 1.63 -9.06 19.47
CA GLU A 110 2.85 -8.71 20.21
C GLU A 110 2.59 -8.47 21.71
N ARG A 111 1.38 -8.05 22.08
CA ARG A 111 0.99 -7.89 23.50
C ARG A 111 0.80 -9.23 24.22
N GLU A 112 0.40 -10.29 23.54
CA GLU A 112 0.29 -11.63 24.12
C GLU A 112 1.65 -12.30 24.33
N ARG A 113 2.61 -12.15 23.40
CA ARG A 113 3.95 -12.74 23.53
C ARG A 113 4.82 -12.13 24.64
N VAL A 114 4.54 -10.90 25.05
CA VAL A 114 5.23 -10.28 26.19
C VAL A 114 4.70 -10.81 27.52
N LYS A 115 3.42 -11.21 27.58
CA LYS A 115 2.80 -11.76 28.80
C LYS A 115 3.19 -13.22 29.08
N GLU A 116 3.52 -14.01 28.06
CA GLU A 116 3.97 -15.40 28.24
C GLU A 116 5.43 -15.55 28.66
N LYS A 117 6.21 -14.45 28.72
CA LYS A 117 7.61 -14.47 29.17
C LYS A 117 7.81 -14.02 30.63
N GLU A 118 6.73 -13.70 31.34
CA GLU A 118 6.75 -13.28 32.75
C GLU A 118 6.25 -14.35 33.73
N TYR A 119 6.12 -15.62 33.30
CA TYR A 119 5.83 -16.76 34.18
C TYR A 119 6.86 -17.88 34.02
#